data_AF-A0AAW1PZ94-F1
#
_entry.id   AF-A0AAW1PZ94-F1
#
_cell.length_a   1.000
_cell.length_b   1.000
_cell.length_c   1.000
_cell.angle_alpha   90.00
_cell.angle_beta   90.00
_cell.angle_gamma   90.00
#
_symmetry.space_group_name_H-M   'P 1'
#
loop_
_entity.id
_entity.type
_entity.pdbx_description
1 polymer ?
#
loop_
_entity_poly.entity_id
_entity_poly.type
_entity_poly.pdbx_seq_one_letter_code
_entity_poly.pdbx_strand_id
1 'polypeptide(L)'
;MGLTPLGGDGDSEFHVNFGRAVRTLREDIPRFFTQAPTTSVLAEDSFVFVDRIGRVHLGGGTTIVYGTEAYRRHLFMLRVYCGLIFSRSSVEVLRMWQRDTHTLAVRWTLRCVPRLAARGAAKPLSLDGISEYKFNPRGFIREHTVDLINWDDGKLAKSKTLLASPGVAMPAAFHGIVES
;
A
#
# COMPACT_ATOMS: atom_id res chain seq x y z
N MET A 1 -31.31 16.67 -39.39
CA MET A 1 -30.80 17.69 -38.44
C MET A 1 -30.91 17.07 -37.05
N GLY A 2 -29.82 17.10 -36.26
CA GLY A 2 -29.51 16.49 -34.93
C GLY A 2 -30.62 15.78 -34.14
N LEU A 3 -30.33 14.73 -33.37
CA LEU A 3 -29.40 14.75 -32.24
C LEU A 3 -28.87 13.34 -31.93
N THR A 4 -27.55 13.22 -31.78
CA THR A 4 -26.83 12.07 -31.22
C THR A 4 -26.95 12.04 -29.69
N PRO A 5 -27.20 10.87 -29.05
CA PRO A 5 -27.02 10.74 -27.61
C PRO A 5 -25.55 10.36 -27.33
N LEU A 6 -24.72 11.32 -26.93
CA LEU A 6 -23.28 11.12 -26.65
C LEU A 6 -22.93 11.25 -25.16
N GLY A 7 -23.72 10.66 -24.25
CA GLY A 7 -23.43 10.80 -22.80
C GLY A 7 -24.01 9.77 -21.84
N GLY A 8 -24.48 8.60 -22.30
CA GLY A 8 -25.19 7.65 -21.43
C GLY A 8 -24.34 6.48 -20.89
N ASP A 9 -23.65 5.77 -21.78
CA ASP A 9 -23.08 4.45 -21.43
C ASP A 9 -21.72 4.52 -20.76
N GLY A 10 -20.83 5.43 -21.18
CA GLY A 10 -19.47 5.53 -20.65
C GLY A 10 -19.41 6.01 -19.21
N ASP A 11 -20.20 7.04 -18.87
CA ASP A 11 -20.28 7.58 -17.51
C ASP A 11 -20.95 6.57 -16.56
N SER A 12 -21.98 5.86 -17.04
CA SER A 12 -22.64 4.78 -16.29
C SER A 12 -21.67 3.62 -16.01
N GLU A 13 -20.92 3.14 -17.01
CA GLU A 13 -19.90 2.10 -16.84
C GLU A 13 -18.82 2.52 -15.84
N PHE A 14 -18.34 3.77 -15.95
CA PHE A 14 -17.38 4.34 -15.00
C PHE A 14 -17.90 4.29 -13.57
N HIS A 15 -19.12 4.79 -13.31
CA HIS A 15 -19.67 4.86 -11.96
C HIS A 15 -19.92 3.47 -11.35
N VAL A 16 -20.35 2.50 -12.17
CA VAL A 16 -20.51 1.11 -11.73
C VAL A 16 -19.16 0.49 -11.34
N ASN A 17 -18.15 0.64 -12.19
CA ASN A 17 -16.82 0.10 -11.93
C ASN A 17 -16.12 0.81 -10.76
N PHE A 18 -16.25 2.13 -10.66
CA PHE A 18 -15.75 2.92 -9.54
C PHE A 18 -16.40 2.50 -8.21
N GLY A 19 -17.72 2.34 -8.18
CA GLY A 19 -18.44 1.86 -7.00
C GLY A 19 -17.97 0.47 -6.56
N ARG A 20 -17.76 -0.44 -7.52
CA ARG A 20 -17.20 -1.78 -7.27
C ARG A 20 -15.79 -1.69 -6.70
N ALA A 21 -14.95 -0.82 -7.26
CA ALA A 21 -13.58 -0.61 -6.80
C ALA A 21 -13.54 -0.04 -5.37
N VAL A 22 -14.35 0.98 -5.05
CA VAL A 22 -14.43 1.56 -3.69
C VAL A 22 -14.81 0.50 -2.66
N ARG A 23 -15.80 -0.36 -2.98
CA ARG A 23 -16.21 -1.46 -2.09
C ARG A 23 -15.08 -2.46 -1.88
N THR A 24 -14.45 -2.87 -2.98
CA THR A 24 -13.32 -3.82 -2.96
C THR A 24 -12.17 -3.28 -2.12
N LEU A 25 -11.79 -2.00 -2.31
CA LEU A 25 -10.72 -1.35 -1.53
C LEU A 25 -11.06 -1.26 -0.04
N ARG A 26 -12.32 -0.92 0.30
CA ARG A 26 -12.75 -0.86 1.71
C ARG A 26 -12.62 -2.21 2.41
N GLU A 27 -12.92 -3.29 1.70
CA GLU A 27 -12.82 -4.65 2.23
C GLU A 27 -11.36 -5.15 2.24
N ASP A 28 -10.57 -4.84 1.22
CA ASP A 28 -9.22 -5.38 1.04
C ASP A 28 -8.13 -4.64 1.81
N ILE A 29 -8.20 -3.31 1.94
CA ILE A 29 -7.16 -2.52 2.63
C ILE A 29 -6.91 -3.01 4.06
N PRO A 30 -7.94 -3.25 4.91
CA PRO A 30 -7.74 -3.82 6.24
C PRO A 30 -7.05 -5.19 6.25
N ARG A 31 -7.12 -5.91 5.12
CA ARG A 31 -6.67 -7.29 4.95
C ARG A 31 -5.39 -7.43 4.13
N PHE A 32 -4.78 -6.33 3.66
CA PHE A 32 -3.59 -6.36 2.80
C PHE A 32 -2.42 -7.19 3.36
N PHE A 33 -2.29 -7.26 4.69
CA PHE A 33 -1.22 -8.02 5.34
C PHE A 33 -1.61 -9.47 5.68
N THR A 34 -2.86 -9.86 5.46
CA THR A 34 -3.40 -11.17 5.85
C THR A 34 -3.97 -11.98 4.69
N GLN A 35 -4.48 -11.31 3.64
CA GLN A 35 -5.14 -11.95 2.50
C GLN A 35 -4.58 -11.41 1.19
N ALA A 36 -4.74 -12.18 0.11
CA ALA A 36 -4.36 -11.72 -1.21
C ALA A 36 -5.32 -10.58 -1.66
N PRO A 37 -4.80 -9.54 -2.34
CA PRO A 37 -5.64 -8.46 -2.85
C PRO A 37 -6.51 -8.95 -4.01
N THR A 38 -7.70 -8.40 -4.13
CA THR A 38 -8.59 -8.61 -5.28
C THR A 38 -8.07 -7.80 -6.47
N THR A 39 -7.83 -8.47 -7.60
CA THR A 39 -7.26 -7.84 -8.80
C THR A 39 -8.30 -7.45 -9.86
N SER A 40 -9.56 -7.85 -9.72
CA SER A 40 -10.64 -7.63 -10.71
C SER A 40 -11.06 -6.16 -10.91
N VAL A 41 -10.54 -5.26 -10.07
CA VAL A 41 -10.78 -3.81 -10.14
C VAL A 41 -9.60 -3.04 -10.73
N LEU A 42 -8.52 -3.74 -11.07
CA LEU A 42 -7.30 -3.17 -11.64
C LEU A 42 -7.38 -3.18 -13.17
N ALA A 43 -6.73 -2.20 -13.80
CA ALA A 43 -6.56 -2.16 -15.25
C ALA A 43 -5.43 -3.13 -15.65
N GLU A 44 -5.79 -4.35 -16.07
CA GLU A 44 -4.86 -5.47 -16.23
C GLU A 44 -3.56 -5.13 -17.00
N ASP A 45 -3.68 -4.41 -18.12
CA ASP A 45 -2.57 -4.12 -19.04
C ASP A 45 -1.73 -2.88 -18.70
N SER A 46 -2.26 -1.96 -17.89
CA SER A 46 -1.64 -0.63 -17.67
C SER A 46 -1.54 -0.23 -16.20
N PHE A 47 -1.74 -1.20 -15.30
CA PHE A 47 -1.64 -0.96 -13.87
C PHE A 47 -0.20 -0.63 -13.45
N VAL A 48 -0.04 0.44 -12.67
CA VAL A 48 1.22 0.86 -12.09
C VAL A 48 1.06 1.02 -10.58
N PHE A 49 1.93 0.38 -9.81
CA PHE A 49 2.04 0.59 -8.38
C PHE A 49 3.32 1.35 -8.05
N VAL A 50 3.19 2.37 -7.21
CA VAL A 50 4.29 3.24 -6.80
C VAL A 50 4.33 3.28 -5.28
N ASP A 51 5.34 2.63 -4.70
CA ASP A 51 5.63 2.71 -3.28
C ASP A 51 6.71 3.77 -3.01
N ARG A 52 6.31 4.83 -2.32
CA ARG A 52 7.19 5.93 -1.91
C ARG A 52 7.63 5.81 -0.44
N ILE A 53 7.16 4.79 0.29
CA ILE A 53 7.53 4.52 1.68
C ILE A 53 9.05 4.27 1.80
N GLY A 54 9.62 3.55 0.84
CA GLY A 54 11.05 3.17 0.84
C GLY A 54 12.03 4.35 0.96
N ARG A 55 11.70 5.48 0.32
CA ARG A 55 12.57 6.69 0.26
C ARG A 55 12.85 7.30 1.62
N VAL A 56 11.89 7.26 2.53
CA VAL A 56 11.98 8.06 3.75
C VAL A 56 12.58 7.24 4.90
N HIS A 57 12.40 5.92 4.95
CA HIS A 57 12.62 5.16 6.20
C HIS A 57 13.47 3.88 6.12
N LEU A 58 13.64 3.28 4.94
CA LEU A 58 14.44 2.05 4.75
C LEU A 58 15.77 2.28 4.00
N GLY A 59 16.07 3.53 3.62
CA GLY A 59 17.22 3.85 2.77
C GLY A 59 17.09 3.31 1.34
N GLY A 60 15.90 2.83 0.96
CA GLY A 60 15.60 2.30 -0.36
C GLY A 60 15.06 3.38 -1.31
N GLY A 61 15.15 3.11 -2.62
CA GLY A 61 14.53 3.96 -3.64
C GLY A 61 13.00 3.88 -3.66
N THR A 62 12.39 4.62 -4.59
CA THR A 62 10.97 4.42 -4.94
C THR A 62 10.82 3.08 -5.63
N THR A 63 9.93 2.23 -5.14
CA THR A 63 9.64 0.96 -5.80
C THR A 63 8.48 1.18 -6.77
N ILE A 64 8.73 0.95 -8.06
CA ILE A 64 7.72 1.01 -9.09
C ILE A 64 7.50 -0.40 -9.62
N VAL A 65 6.24 -0.82 -9.64
CA VAL A 65 5.83 -2.16 -10.09
C VAL A 65 4.83 -2.00 -11.21
N TYR A 66 5.13 -2.61 -12.35
CA TYR A 66 4.29 -2.58 -13.54
C TYR A 66 3.51 -3.88 -13.68
N GLY A 67 2.20 -3.77 -13.90
CA GLY A 67 1.31 -4.89 -14.13
C GLY A 67 0.76 -5.53 -12.85
N THR A 68 -0.39 -6.17 -13.03
CA THR A 68 -1.19 -6.73 -11.94
C THR A 68 -0.51 -7.91 -11.22
N GLU A 69 0.16 -8.80 -11.96
CA GLU A 69 0.82 -9.96 -11.33
C GLU A 69 2.06 -9.55 -10.51
N ALA A 70 2.83 -8.60 -11.01
CA ALA A 70 3.98 -8.08 -10.27
C ALA A 70 3.53 -7.38 -8.97
N TYR A 71 2.40 -6.65 -9.00
CA TYR A 71 1.78 -6.08 -7.82
C TYR A 71 1.30 -7.13 -6.82
N ARG A 72 0.62 -8.19 -7.30
CA ARG A 72 0.17 -9.31 -6.46
C ARG A 72 1.35 -9.98 -5.76
N ARG A 73 2.45 -10.18 -6.48
CA ARG A 73 3.71 -10.71 -5.95
C ARG A 73 4.34 -9.78 -4.93
N HIS A 74 4.39 -8.48 -5.20
CA HIS A 74 4.91 -7.48 -4.27
C HIS A 74 4.15 -7.49 -2.94
N LEU A 75 2.81 -7.48 -2.97
CA LEU A 75 1.98 -7.57 -1.77
C LEU A 75 2.09 -8.94 -1.09
N PHE A 76 2.30 -10.02 -1.82
CA PHE A 76 2.62 -11.32 -1.21
C PHE A 76 3.92 -11.27 -0.42
N MET A 77 4.99 -10.73 -0.99
CA MET A 77 6.27 -10.60 -0.28
C MET A 77 6.12 -9.73 0.97
N LEU A 78 5.39 -8.61 0.86
CA LEU A 78 5.10 -7.74 2.01
C LEU A 78 4.37 -8.50 3.13
N ARG A 79 3.39 -9.34 2.80
CA ARG A 79 2.71 -10.23 3.76
C ARG A 79 3.66 -11.20 4.44
N VAL A 80 4.53 -11.84 3.67
CA VAL A 80 5.53 -12.78 4.20
C VAL A 80 6.47 -12.06 5.17
N TYR A 81 7.02 -10.91 4.79
CA TYR A 81 7.89 -10.12 5.67
C TYR A 81 7.17 -9.64 6.94
N CYS A 82 5.94 -9.16 6.82
CA CYS A 82 5.15 -8.77 7.99
C CYS A 82 4.88 -9.96 8.92
N GLY A 83 4.57 -11.13 8.36
CA GLY A 83 4.38 -12.36 9.13
C GLY A 83 5.64 -12.80 9.88
N LEU A 84 6.83 -12.58 9.31
CA LEU A 84 8.11 -12.91 9.94
C LEU A 84 8.50 -11.92 11.06
N ILE A 85 8.30 -10.63 10.84
CA ILE A 85 8.80 -9.56 11.73
C ILE A 85 7.81 -9.26 12.86
N PHE A 86 6.50 -9.30 12.57
CA PHE A 86 5.46 -8.89 13.51
C PHE A 86 4.69 -10.09 14.06
N SER A 87 4.30 -10.01 15.33
CA SER A 87 3.38 -10.98 15.97
C SER A 87 1.93 -10.62 15.70
N ARG A 88 1.65 -9.32 15.53
CA ARG A 88 0.33 -8.79 15.21
C ARG A 88 0.49 -7.60 14.28
N SER A 89 -0.31 -7.56 13.22
CA SER A 89 -0.46 -6.41 12.33
C SER A 89 -1.94 -6.15 12.11
N SER A 90 -2.34 -4.88 12.07
CA SER A 90 -3.69 -4.46 11.73
C SER A 90 -3.66 -3.16 10.96
N VAL A 91 -4.38 -3.11 9.85
CA VAL A 91 -4.59 -1.88 9.09
C VAL A 91 -6.00 -1.37 9.37
N GLU A 92 -6.08 -0.11 9.76
CA GLU A 92 -7.33 0.59 10.00
C GLU A 92 -7.53 1.65 8.92
N VAL A 93 -8.66 1.62 8.24
CA VAL A 93 -9.04 2.67 7.27
C VAL A 93 -9.65 3.82 8.05
N LEU A 94 -8.98 4.97 8.05
CA LEU A 94 -9.43 6.16 8.77
C LEU A 94 -10.43 6.97 7.94
N ARG A 95 -10.14 7.15 6.65
CA ARG A 95 -10.96 7.98 5.75
C ARG A 95 -10.75 7.58 4.31
N MET A 96 -11.84 7.52 3.56
CA MET A 96 -11.82 7.45 2.10
C MET A 96 -12.45 8.72 1.56
N TRP A 97 -11.79 9.40 0.62
CA TRP A 97 -12.35 10.58 -0.03
C TRP A 97 -11.90 10.65 -1.49
N GLN A 98 -12.74 11.24 -2.31
CA GLN A 98 -12.42 11.51 -3.70
C GLN A 98 -11.62 12.82 -3.77
N ARG A 99 -10.40 12.77 -4.33
CA ARG A 99 -9.53 13.96 -4.54
C ARG A 99 -9.94 14.72 -5.80
N ASP A 100 -10.28 13.99 -6.84
CA ASP A 100 -10.74 14.50 -8.14
C ASP A 100 -11.69 13.48 -8.79
N THR A 101 -12.26 13.80 -9.96
CA THR A 101 -13.22 12.94 -10.68
C THR A 101 -12.75 11.49 -10.88
N HIS A 102 -11.44 11.25 -11.00
CA HIS A 102 -10.84 9.96 -11.27
C HIS A 102 -9.78 9.55 -10.23
N THR A 103 -9.77 10.16 -9.04
CA THR A 103 -8.80 9.83 -7.99
C THR A 103 -9.48 9.65 -6.65
N LEU A 104 -9.30 8.47 -6.07
CA LEU A 104 -9.72 8.13 -4.71
C LEU A 104 -8.49 8.09 -3.80
N ALA A 105 -8.52 8.85 -2.72
CA ALA A 105 -7.52 8.78 -1.67
C ALA A 105 -8.08 8.04 -0.46
N VAL A 106 -7.24 7.20 0.15
CA VAL A 106 -7.57 6.42 1.34
C VAL A 106 -6.48 6.63 2.37
N ARG A 107 -6.84 7.24 3.49
CA ARG A 107 -5.99 7.34 4.67
C ARG A 107 -6.16 6.11 5.53
N TRP A 108 -5.04 5.52 5.92
CA TRP A 108 -5.00 4.34 6.77
C TRP A 108 -3.93 4.47 7.85
N THR A 109 -4.10 3.71 8.92
CA THR A 109 -3.12 3.54 9.99
C THR A 109 -2.77 2.07 10.12
N LEU A 110 -1.48 1.75 9.98
CA LEU A 110 -0.94 0.42 10.21
C LEU A 110 -0.41 0.36 11.65
N ARG A 111 -0.94 -0.55 12.45
CA ARG A 111 -0.44 -0.88 13.79
C ARG A 111 0.21 -2.25 13.76
N CYS A 112 1.47 -2.32 14.16
CA CYS A 112 2.24 -3.56 14.19
C CYS A 112 2.94 -3.76 15.53
N VAL A 113 3.01 -5.00 16.00
CA VAL A 113 3.78 -5.38 17.20
C VAL A 113 4.95 -6.25 16.75
N PRO A 114 6.21 -5.78 16.85
CA PRO A 114 7.37 -6.61 16.52
C PRO A 114 7.40 -7.88 17.37
N ARG A 115 7.77 -9.04 16.83
CA ARG A 115 7.92 -10.27 17.62
C ARG A 115 8.95 -10.12 18.74
N LEU A 116 9.98 -9.28 18.51
CA LEU A 116 11.00 -8.97 19.52
C LEU A 116 10.46 -8.08 20.66
N ALA A 117 9.36 -7.33 20.44
CA ALA A 117 8.68 -6.57 21.50
C ALA A 117 8.12 -7.48 22.58
N ALA A 118 7.64 -8.68 22.20
CA ALA A 118 7.13 -9.68 23.13
C ALA A 118 8.22 -10.24 24.08
N ARG A 119 9.51 -9.98 23.81
CA ARG A 119 10.64 -10.31 24.69
C ARG A 119 11.10 -9.12 25.56
N GLY A 120 10.31 -8.04 25.62
CA GLY A 120 10.56 -6.87 26.48
C GLY A 120 11.36 -5.73 25.85
N ALA A 121 11.73 -5.82 24.57
CA ALA A 121 12.73 -4.93 23.96
C ALA A 121 12.19 -3.84 23.03
N ALA A 122 10.91 -3.85 22.63
CA ALA A 122 10.40 -2.91 21.64
C ALA A 122 8.96 -2.44 21.89
N LYS A 123 8.64 -1.23 21.45
CA LYS A 123 7.28 -0.66 21.52
C LYS A 123 6.47 -1.05 20.27
N PRO A 124 5.12 -1.06 20.35
CA PRO A 124 4.27 -1.15 19.17
C PRO A 124 4.60 -0.05 18.16
N LEU A 125 4.63 -0.44 16.89
CA LEU A 125 4.84 0.42 15.74
C LEU A 125 3.48 0.92 15.25
N SER A 126 3.36 2.21 14.95
CA SER A 126 2.18 2.77 14.29
C SER A 126 2.63 3.70 13.17
N LEU A 127 2.09 3.47 11.97
CA LEU A 127 2.42 4.16 10.73
C LEU A 127 1.14 4.71 10.11
N ASP A 128 1.13 6.00 9.79
CA ASP A 128 0.03 6.65 9.08
C ASP A 128 0.40 6.85 7.62
N GLY A 129 -0.47 6.40 6.71
CA GLY A 129 -0.27 6.50 5.28
C GLY A 129 -1.50 6.93 4.49
N ILE A 130 -1.27 7.37 3.27
CA ILE A 130 -2.29 7.59 2.23
C ILE A 130 -1.97 6.66 1.08
N SER A 131 -2.99 5.96 0.62
CA SER A 131 -3.02 5.29 -0.67
C SER A 131 -3.87 6.10 -1.64
N GLU A 132 -3.30 6.50 -2.76
CA GLU A 132 -3.99 7.21 -3.84
C GLU A 132 -4.21 6.26 -5.03
N TYR A 133 -5.45 6.18 -5.50
CA TYR A 133 -5.89 5.33 -6.59
C TYR A 133 -6.41 6.18 -7.72
N LYS A 134 -5.74 6.15 -8.88
CA LYS A 134 -6.19 6.82 -10.09
C LYS A 134 -6.91 5.84 -11.01
N PHE A 135 -8.05 6.26 -11.52
CA PHE A 135 -8.94 5.48 -12.37
C PHE A 135 -8.75 5.86 -13.84
N ASN A 136 -8.95 4.89 -14.72
CA ASN A 136 -9.11 5.14 -16.15
C ASN A 136 -10.56 5.58 -16.46
N PRO A 137 -10.85 6.04 -17.68
CA PRO A 137 -12.21 6.45 -18.08
C PRO A 137 -13.27 5.35 -17.96
N ARG A 138 -12.88 4.08 -17.88
CA ARG A 138 -13.79 2.93 -17.68
C ARG A 138 -14.02 2.60 -16.21
N GLY A 139 -13.38 3.28 -15.27
CA GLY A 139 -13.55 3.07 -13.83
C GLY A 139 -12.69 1.95 -13.23
N PHE A 140 -11.65 1.50 -13.94
CA PHE A 140 -10.64 0.57 -13.40
C PHE A 140 -9.44 1.34 -12.85
N ILE A 141 -8.83 0.82 -11.79
CA ILE A 141 -7.65 1.42 -11.16
C ILE A 141 -6.44 1.23 -12.08
N ARG A 142 -5.87 2.35 -12.56
CA ARG A 142 -4.65 2.36 -13.39
C ARG A 142 -3.40 2.61 -12.55
N GLU A 143 -3.49 3.41 -11.50
CA GLU A 143 -2.32 3.74 -10.68
C GLU A 143 -2.68 3.62 -9.21
N HIS A 144 -1.80 2.99 -8.43
CA HIS A 144 -1.86 2.95 -6.97
C HIS A 144 -0.55 3.51 -6.42
N THR A 145 -0.61 4.68 -5.78
CA THR A 145 0.53 5.30 -5.11
C THR A 145 0.35 5.20 -3.60
N VAL A 146 1.43 4.91 -2.87
CA VAL A 146 1.43 4.87 -1.41
C VAL A 146 2.45 5.84 -0.83
N ASP A 147 1.99 6.68 0.08
CA ASP A 147 2.77 7.72 0.77
C ASP A 147 2.54 7.64 2.30
N LEU A 148 3.54 8.04 3.10
CA LEU A 148 3.40 8.22 4.55
C LEU A 148 3.02 9.67 4.86
N ILE A 149 2.07 9.88 5.79
CA ILE A 149 1.64 11.24 6.19
C ILE A 149 2.44 11.78 7.36
N ASN A 150 2.83 10.91 8.28
CA ASN A 150 3.39 11.36 9.55
C ASN A 150 4.15 10.22 10.22
N TRP A 151 5.47 10.27 10.15
CA TRP A 151 6.31 9.51 11.05
C TRP A 151 6.98 10.52 11.98
N ASP A 152 6.56 10.53 13.22
CA ASP A 152 7.13 11.36 14.29
C ASP A 152 8.66 11.11 14.37
N ASP A 153 9.44 12.07 13.85
CA ASP A 153 10.91 12.05 13.81
C ASP A 153 11.55 11.76 15.19
N GLY A 154 10.81 11.98 16.29
CA GLY A 154 11.25 11.66 17.65
C GLY A 154 11.26 10.16 18.02
N LYS A 155 10.58 9.28 17.27
CA LYS A 155 10.42 7.86 17.63
C LYS A 155 11.47 6.95 16.99
N LEU A 156 12.01 7.29 15.81
CA LEU A 156 13.09 6.51 15.17
C LEU A 156 14.47 6.81 15.77
N ALA A 157 14.72 8.02 16.27
CA ALA A 157 15.95 8.29 17.01
C ALA A 157 16.13 7.29 18.18
N LYS A 158 15.02 6.82 18.78
CA LYS A 158 15.04 5.82 19.84
C LYS A 158 15.04 4.36 19.32
N SER A 159 14.41 4.07 18.18
CA SER A 159 14.38 2.70 17.63
C SER A 159 15.60 2.35 16.76
N LYS A 160 16.25 3.32 16.10
CA LYS A 160 17.58 3.14 15.48
C LYS A 160 18.63 2.83 16.55
N THR A 161 18.55 3.43 17.74
CA THR A 161 19.41 3.06 18.88
C THR A 161 19.14 1.65 19.40
N LEU A 162 17.88 1.19 19.40
CA LEU A 162 17.53 -0.19 19.79
C LEU A 162 17.97 -1.24 18.76
N LEU A 163 17.89 -0.93 17.46
CA LEU A 163 18.37 -1.80 16.38
C LEU A 163 19.90 -1.78 16.20
N ALA A 164 20.59 -0.76 16.74
CA ALA A 164 22.04 -0.66 16.79
C ALA A 164 22.66 -1.25 18.08
N SER A 165 21.87 -1.98 18.89
CA SER A 165 22.44 -2.73 20.02
C SER A 165 23.29 -3.91 19.50
N PRO A 166 24.51 -4.10 20.02
CA PRO A 166 25.41 -5.16 19.57
C PRO A 166 24.84 -6.52 19.99
N GLY A 167 24.07 -7.16 19.12
CA GLY A 167 23.48 -8.47 19.42
C GLY A 167 22.44 -9.00 18.45
N VAL A 168 21.90 -8.17 17.53
CA VAL A 168 20.98 -8.65 16.48
C VAL A 168 21.60 -8.41 15.12
N ALA A 169 22.53 -9.30 14.74
CA ALA A 169 23.00 -9.38 13.36
C ALA A 169 21.85 -9.83 12.46
N MET A 170 21.39 -8.95 11.58
CA MET A 170 20.57 -9.33 10.44
C MET A 170 21.43 -10.15 9.47
N PRO A 171 21.00 -11.33 9.02
CA PRO A 171 21.75 -12.09 8.03
C PRO A 171 21.85 -11.30 6.73
N ALA A 172 23.08 -11.23 6.19
CA ALA A 172 23.49 -10.47 5.01
C ALA A 172 22.95 -11.04 3.68
N ALA A 173 21.65 -11.31 3.59
CA ALA A 173 21.01 -11.87 2.40
C ALA A 173 20.25 -10.83 1.54
N PHE A 174 20.38 -9.54 1.83
CA PHE A 174 19.65 -8.46 1.13
C PHE A 174 20.54 -7.47 0.37
N HIS A 175 21.80 -7.83 0.10
CA HIS A 175 22.74 -6.94 -0.60
C HIS A 175 22.99 -7.33 -2.08
N GLY A 176 22.28 -8.33 -2.62
CA GLY A 176 22.64 -8.96 -3.90
C GLY A 176 21.56 -9.02 -4.97
N ILE A 177 20.46 -8.24 -4.89
CA ILE A 177 19.46 -8.21 -5.98
C ILE A 177 19.02 -6.76 -6.25
N VAL A 178 19.97 -5.83 -6.38
CA VAL A 178 19.79 -4.56 -7.11
C VAL A 178 21.16 -4.10 -7.61
N GLU A 179 21.83 -4.92 -8.40
CA GLU A 179 22.86 -4.51 -9.36
C GLU A 179 23.10 -5.74 -10.25
N SER A 180 23.30 -5.48 -11.55
CA SER A 180 23.46 -6.42 -12.68
C SER A 180 23.85 -7.87 -12.39
#